data_AF-A0A521H1N5-F1
#
_entry.id   AF-A0A521H1N5-F1
#
_cell.length_a   1.000
_cell.length_b   1.000
_cell.length_c   1.000
_cell.angle_alpha   90.00
_cell.angle_beta   90.00
_cell.angle_gamma   90.00
#
_symmetry.space_group_name_H-M   'P 1'
#
loop_
_entity.id
_entity.type
_entity.pdbx_description
1 polymer ?
#
loop_
_entity_poly.entity_id
_entity_poly.type
_entity_poly.pdbx_seq_one_letter_code
_entity_poly.pdbx_strand_id
1 'polypeptide(L)'
;MKTDRRRLLAVATRLLRLTDREFLDGLSKRLERTPRSEDIPEGYSGDVLACAGSAPHNQVVLGGPGKTEYALPAALVLDLGGNDVYRVAASADRWDCLASVVLDWKGNDSYEKAAVAAGGVAVLLDRQGKDHYEGKRFTQAAACSGFALLADLQGDDVYRAEDFALGYALCGLALLYDAAGDDDYSAWAYAQGAGNGPGLGALVDGGGNDRYVADGHWPDVYGDSGPESFHGASQGYSSGIRPRLPGGIAACLDLGEGEDFYQSGNFSQGGGYYFALGLLYDAGGDDENHGYRYSQGFGVHQAVGLRWDAGGNDRYVTRSVASLGMAWDEGVGWFLDDAGDDQYDSGGLALGAAAQTAVAVFVDGGGADRYQSAGDAECQGGSGGSEYHGKPALGVLIDFGGGKDSYSRPGREDGALLGTPGCGLFLDCREKTLERVLARRSLSPR
;
A
#
# COMPACT_ATOMS: atom_id res chain seq x y z
N MET A 1 0.93 21.52 -16.19
CA MET A 1 -0.37 21.17 -16.79
C MET A 1 -1.37 20.98 -15.65
N LYS A 2 -2.58 21.57 -15.70
CA LYS A 2 -3.58 21.42 -14.64
C LYS A 2 -4.59 20.35 -15.09
N THR A 3 -4.55 19.17 -14.47
CA THR A 3 -5.50 18.08 -14.74
C THR A 3 -6.87 18.43 -14.18
N ASP A 4 -7.93 18.30 -14.98
CA ASP A 4 -9.31 18.43 -14.50
C ASP A 4 -9.75 17.14 -13.79
N ARG A 5 -9.38 17.03 -12.51
CA ARG A 5 -9.70 15.86 -11.67
C ARG A 5 -11.20 15.60 -11.57
N ARG A 6 -12.02 16.66 -11.60
CA ARG A 6 -13.48 16.52 -11.52
C ARG A 6 -14.00 15.81 -12.77
N ARG A 7 -13.53 16.20 -13.96
CA ARG A 7 -13.92 15.53 -15.20
C ARG A 7 -13.39 14.11 -15.26
N LEU A 8 -12.14 13.89 -14.85
CA LEU A 8 -11.53 12.55 -14.79
C LEU A 8 -12.37 11.61 -13.90
N LEU A 9 -12.67 12.02 -12.67
CA LEU A 9 -13.51 11.27 -11.74
C LEU A 9 -14.92 11.03 -12.27
N ALA A 10 -15.52 12.01 -12.95
CA ALA A 10 -16.84 11.85 -13.55
C ALA A 10 -16.85 10.82 -14.70
N VAL A 11 -15.78 10.72 -15.48
CA VAL A 11 -15.62 9.67 -16.51
C VAL A 11 -15.42 8.31 -15.84
N ALA A 12 -14.50 8.21 -14.88
CA ALA A 12 -14.25 6.98 -14.12
C ALA A 12 -15.54 6.45 -13.49
N THR A 13 -16.29 7.30 -12.77
CA THR A 13 -17.57 6.93 -12.14
C THR A 13 -18.61 6.39 -13.14
N ARG A 14 -18.58 6.85 -14.41
CA ARG A 14 -19.48 6.33 -15.45
C ARG A 14 -19.02 4.97 -15.96
N LEU A 15 -17.71 4.80 -16.17
CA LEU A 15 -17.14 3.54 -16.66
C LEU A 15 -17.24 2.43 -15.61
N LEU A 16 -17.08 2.75 -14.33
CA LEU A 16 -17.27 1.80 -13.22
C LEU A 16 -18.70 1.25 -13.13
N ARG A 17 -19.69 1.82 -13.83
CA ARG A 17 -21.02 1.19 -13.92
C ARG A 17 -21.02 -0.08 -14.78
N LEU A 18 -19.99 -0.26 -15.60
CA LEU A 18 -19.81 -1.49 -16.38
C LEU A 18 -19.38 -2.67 -15.50
N THR A 19 -18.84 -2.41 -14.31
CA THR A 19 -18.41 -3.46 -13.36
C THR A 19 -19.55 -3.94 -12.45
N ASP A 20 -20.79 -3.51 -12.71
CA ASP A 20 -21.95 -3.97 -11.94
C ASP A 20 -22.19 -5.47 -12.16
N ARG A 21 -22.25 -6.22 -11.06
CA ARG A 21 -22.34 -7.69 -11.10
C ARG A 21 -23.58 -8.19 -11.84
N GLU A 22 -24.76 -7.64 -11.54
CA GLU A 22 -26.01 -8.08 -12.18
C GLU A 22 -26.01 -7.76 -13.68
N PHE A 23 -25.46 -6.61 -14.05
CA PHE A 23 -25.25 -6.23 -15.45
C PHE A 23 -24.32 -7.20 -16.17
N LEU A 24 -23.16 -7.53 -15.60
CA LEU A 24 -22.18 -8.44 -16.19
C LEU A 24 -22.74 -9.85 -16.36
N ASP A 25 -23.42 -10.39 -15.35
CA ASP A 25 -24.05 -11.72 -15.40
C ASP A 25 -25.16 -11.81 -16.47
N GLY A 26 -25.86 -10.70 -16.71
CA GLY A 26 -26.85 -10.60 -17.79
C GLY A 26 -26.23 -10.41 -19.17
N LEU A 27 -25.08 -9.73 -19.24
CA LEU A 27 -24.38 -9.40 -20.47
C LEU A 27 -23.68 -10.63 -21.08
N SER A 28 -22.93 -11.42 -20.31
CA SER A 28 -22.20 -12.58 -20.83
C SER A 28 -23.11 -13.58 -21.55
N LYS A 29 -24.25 -13.93 -20.93
CA LYS A 29 -25.27 -14.84 -21.51
C LYS A 29 -25.80 -14.38 -22.87
N ARG A 30 -25.77 -13.07 -23.15
CA ARG A 30 -26.17 -12.52 -24.45
C ARG A 30 -25.02 -12.58 -25.44
N LEU A 31 -23.81 -12.25 -24.98
CA LEU A 31 -22.61 -12.20 -25.81
C LEU A 31 -22.13 -13.58 -26.27
N GLU A 32 -22.35 -14.64 -25.49
CA GLU A 32 -22.08 -16.04 -25.88
C GLU A 32 -22.75 -16.46 -27.21
N ARG A 33 -23.82 -15.75 -27.61
CA ARG A 33 -24.56 -16.02 -28.85
C ARG A 33 -24.08 -15.21 -30.04
N THR A 34 -23.03 -14.41 -29.87
CA THR A 34 -22.49 -13.56 -30.92
C THR A 34 -21.82 -14.43 -31.98
N PRO A 35 -22.18 -14.30 -33.27
CA PRO A 35 -21.53 -15.05 -34.33
C PRO A 35 -20.09 -14.58 -34.50
N ARG A 36 -19.21 -15.54 -34.82
CA ARG A 36 -17.79 -15.27 -35.03
C ARG A 36 -17.59 -14.39 -36.29
N SER A 37 -16.86 -13.30 -36.15
CA SER A 37 -16.40 -12.45 -37.25
C SER A 37 -15.25 -13.12 -37.99
N GLU A 38 -15.25 -13.03 -39.32
CA GLU A 38 -14.11 -13.44 -40.15
C GLU A 38 -13.04 -12.33 -40.23
N ASP A 39 -13.44 -11.08 -39.98
CA ASP A 39 -12.56 -9.91 -40.02
C ASP A 39 -12.12 -9.54 -38.61
N ILE A 40 -10.94 -10.02 -38.23
CA ILE A 40 -10.29 -9.72 -36.94
C ILE A 40 -9.10 -8.79 -37.24
N PRO A 41 -9.09 -7.55 -36.69
CA PRO A 41 -7.98 -6.62 -36.88
C PRO A 41 -6.64 -7.19 -36.38
N GLU A 42 -5.54 -6.72 -36.96
CA GLU A 42 -4.20 -7.00 -36.45
C GLU A 42 -4.07 -6.60 -34.98
N GLY A 43 -3.41 -7.44 -34.19
CA GLY A 43 -3.22 -7.25 -32.75
C GLY A 43 -4.20 -8.04 -31.87
N TYR A 44 -5.14 -8.76 -32.45
CA TYR A 44 -6.00 -9.71 -31.75
C TYR A 44 -5.96 -11.07 -32.45
N SER A 45 -5.84 -12.17 -31.71
CA SER A 45 -5.79 -13.52 -32.30
C SER A 45 -6.33 -14.58 -31.33
N GLY A 46 -6.53 -15.81 -31.81
CA GLY A 46 -7.14 -16.87 -31.01
C GLY A 46 -8.67 -16.86 -31.10
N ASP A 47 -9.37 -17.05 -29.99
CA ASP A 47 -10.83 -17.17 -29.94
C ASP A 47 -11.59 -15.84 -29.92
N VAL A 48 -11.22 -14.90 -30.79
CA VAL A 48 -11.95 -13.64 -30.93
C VAL A 48 -13.29 -13.89 -31.64
N LEU A 49 -14.39 -13.53 -30.98
CA LEU A 49 -15.74 -13.66 -31.53
C LEU A 49 -16.11 -12.47 -32.41
N ALA A 50 -15.85 -11.24 -31.98
CA ALA A 50 -16.23 -10.07 -32.77
C ALA A 50 -15.39 -8.84 -32.44
N CYS A 51 -15.23 -7.97 -33.44
CA CYS A 51 -14.61 -6.65 -33.28
C CYS A 51 -15.54 -5.58 -33.87
N ALA A 52 -15.57 -4.40 -33.25
CA ALA A 52 -16.27 -3.22 -33.78
C ALA A 52 -15.42 -1.97 -33.59
N GLY A 53 -15.63 -0.96 -34.45
CA GLY A 53 -14.78 0.22 -34.49
C GLY A 53 -13.55 0.01 -35.36
N SER A 54 -12.87 1.11 -35.66
CA SER A 54 -11.70 1.13 -36.55
C SER A 54 -10.59 2.06 -36.05
N ALA A 55 -10.79 2.70 -34.91
CA ALA A 55 -9.84 3.61 -34.28
C ALA A 55 -9.67 3.25 -32.79
N PRO A 56 -8.52 3.54 -32.17
CA PRO A 56 -8.25 3.13 -30.78
C PRO A 56 -9.33 3.56 -29.77
N HIS A 57 -9.81 4.80 -29.84
CA HIS A 57 -10.86 5.31 -28.93
C HIS A 57 -12.26 4.73 -29.13
N ASN A 58 -12.51 3.94 -30.18
CA ASN A 58 -13.81 3.30 -30.40
C ASN A 58 -13.72 1.80 -30.73
N GLN A 59 -12.53 1.21 -30.62
CA GLN A 59 -12.32 -0.22 -30.81
C GLN A 59 -12.97 -0.99 -29.65
N VAL A 60 -13.85 -1.93 -29.99
CA VAL A 60 -14.47 -2.89 -29.08
C VAL A 60 -14.10 -4.30 -29.53
N VAL A 61 -13.68 -5.14 -28.59
CA VAL A 61 -13.28 -6.53 -28.85
C VAL A 61 -14.06 -7.46 -27.94
N LEU A 62 -14.57 -8.56 -28.51
CA LEU A 62 -15.24 -9.64 -27.79
C LEU A 62 -14.42 -10.93 -27.91
N GLY A 63 -13.82 -11.36 -26.80
CA GLY A 63 -13.24 -12.67 -26.61
C GLY A 63 -14.30 -13.76 -26.46
N GLY A 64 -14.00 -14.94 -26.94
CA GLY A 64 -14.80 -16.15 -26.74
C GLY A 64 -14.32 -16.93 -25.51
N PRO A 65 -14.95 -18.06 -25.18
CA PRO A 65 -14.61 -18.88 -24.00
C PRO A 65 -13.30 -19.70 -24.18
N GLY A 66 -12.50 -19.39 -25.19
CA GLY A 66 -11.27 -20.08 -25.53
C GLY A 66 -10.10 -19.11 -25.61
N LYS A 67 -8.89 -19.66 -25.68
CA LYS A 67 -7.66 -18.86 -25.63
C LYS A 67 -7.59 -17.77 -26.71
N THR A 68 -7.32 -16.55 -26.27
CA THR A 68 -7.23 -15.30 -27.01
C THR A 68 -5.93 -14.58 -26.63
N GLU A 69 -5.35 -13.88 -27.60
CA GLU A 69 -4.21 -12.99 -27.38
C GLU A 69 -4.59 -11.55 -27.76
N TYR A 70 -4.47 -10.65 -26.80
CA TYR A 70 -4.72 -9.21 -26.92
C TYR A 70 -3.40 -8.45 -26.94
N ALA A 71 -2.85 -8.25 -28.14
CA ALA A 71 -1.57 -7.57 -28.31
C ALA A 71 -1.69 -6.03 -28.28
N LEU A 72 -2.88 -5.48 -28.48
CA LEU A 72 -3.15 -4.04 -28.53
C LEU A 72 -4.27 -3.63 -27.55
N PRO A 73 -4.24 -2.39 -27.03
CA PRO A 73 -5.34 -1.89 -26.24
C PRO A 73 -6.56 -1.58 -27.11
N ALA A 74 -7.76 -1.75 -26.53
CA ALA A 74 -9.03 -1.32 -27.09
C ALA A 74 -9.74 -0.34 -26.14
N ALA A 75 -10.75 0.39 -26.63
CA ALA A 75 -11.59 1.20 -25.77
C ALA A 75 -12.42 0.32 -24.82
N LEU A 76 -12.84 -0.86 -25.29
CA LEU A 76 -13.52 -1.87 -24.49
C LEU A 76 -13.12 -3.28 -24.96
N VAL A 77 -12.64 -4.12 -24.04
CA VAL A 77 -12.52 -5.57 -24.21
C VAL A 77 -13.54 -6.24 -23.30
N LEU A 78 -14.27 -7.20 -23.85
CA LEU A 78 -15.18 -8.09 -23.14
C LEU A 78 -14.65 -9.50 -23.39
N ASP A 79 -14.09 -10.16 -22.38
CA ASP A 79 -13.68 -11.55 -22.50
C ASP A 79 -14.68 -12.47 -21.79
N LEU A 80 -15.15 -13.50 -22.49
CA LEU A 80 -16.07 -14.48 -21.91
C LEU A 80 -15.32 -15.60 -21.18
N GLY A 81 -14.01 -15.61 -21.33
CA GLY A 81 -13.05 -16.32 -20.51
C GLY A 81 -12.12 -17.21 -21.32
N GLY A 82 -11.13 -17.80 -20.67
CA GLY A 82 -10.12 -18.54 -21.40
C GLY A 82 -8.87 -18.70 -20.56
N ASN A 83 -7.74 -18.89 -21.21
CA ASN A 83 -6.44 -18.78 -20.54
C ASN A 83 -5.61 -17.90 -21.46
N ASP A 84 -5.90 -16.62 -21.36
CA ASP A 84 -5.67 -15.57 -22.31
C ASP A 84 -4.36 -14.84 -22.03
N VAL A 85 -3.88 -14.14 -23.05
CA VAL A 85 -2.64 -13.38 -22.96
C VAL A 85 -2.92 -11.94 -23.33
N TYR A 86 -2.85 -11.07 -22.32
CA TYR A 86 -3.00 -9.64 -22.46
C TYR A 86 -1.64 -8.96 -22.46
N ARG A 87 -1.14 -8.61 -23.65
CA ARG A 87 0.08 -7.78 -23.73
C ARG A 87 -0.20 -6.35 -23.28
N VAL A 88 -1.41 -5.87 -23.54
CA VAL A 88 -1.87 -4.53 -23.14
C VAL A 88 -3.35 -4.58 -22.74
N ALA A 89 -3.61 -4.79 -21.45
CA ALA A 89 -4.93 -4.68 -20.85
C ALA A 89 -5.15 -3.27 -20.28
N ALA A 90 -6.31 -2.66 -20.59
CA ALA A 90 -6.77 -1.41 -20.02
C ALA A 90 -5.68 -0.30 -20.03
N SER A 91 -5.23 0.14 -21.20
CA SER A 91 -4.18 1.18 -21.32
C SER A 91 -4.74 2.47 -21.92
N ALA A 92 -4.73 3.52 -21.12
CA ALA A 92 -5.13 4.89 -21.46
C ALA A 92 -3.94 5.85 -21.34
N ASP A 93 -2.85 5.51 -22.02
CA ASP A 93 -1.57 6.24 -22.03
C ASP A 93 -1.25 6.88 -23.40
N ARG A 94 -2.22 6.85 -24.31
CA ARG A 94 -2.15 7.47 -25.63
C ARG A 94 -3.21 8.55 -25.80
N TRP A 95 -2.86 9.59 -26.54
CA TRP A 95 -3.76 10.73 -26.79
C TRP A 95 -5.00 10.36 -27.62
N ASP A 96 -4.93 9.29 -28.41
CA ASP A 96 -5.99 8.80 -29.28
C ASP A 96 -6.85 7.69 -28.64
N CYS A 97 -6.60 7.36 -27.36
CA CYS A 97 -7.45 6.51 -26.54
C CYS A 97 -7.33 6.92 -25.05
N LEU A 98 -8.24 7.78 -24.60
CA LEU A 98 -8.25 8.31 -23.22
C LEU A 98 -9.12 7.48 -22.26
N ALA A 99 -9.75 6.42 -22.73
CA ALA A 99 -10.55 5.50 -21.93
C ALA A 99 -10.37 4.09 -22.48
N SER A 100 -9.93 3.17 -21.61
CA SER A 100 -9.76 1.75 -21.96
C SER A 100 -10.29 0.90 -20.81
N VAL A 101 -11.21 0.00 -21.13
CA VAL A 101 -11.85 -0.90 -20.17
C VAL A 101 -11.64 -2.33 -20.62
N VAL A 102 -11.23 -3.21 -19.72
CA VAL A 102 -11.20 -4.66 -19.92
C VAL A 102 -12.07 -5.29 -18.86
N LEU A 103 -12.96 -6.17 -19.27
CA LEU A 103 -13.82 -6.96 -18.41
C LEU A 103 -13.58 -8.43 -18.77
N ASP A 104 -12.87 -9.15 -17.92
CA ASP A 104 -12.71 -10.60 -18.01
C ASP A 104 -13.72 -11.30 -17.10
N TRP A 105 -14.22 -12.44 -17.53
CA TRP A 105 -15.21 -13.21 -16.78
C TRP A 105 -14.62 -14.39 -16.04
N LYS A 106 -13.60 -15.02 -16.61
CA LYS A 106 -12.96 -16.19 -16.02
C LYS A 106 -11.72 -16.58 -16.79
N GLY A 107 -10.72 -17.09 -16.11
CA GLY A 107 -9.60 -17.70 -16.80
C GLY A 107 -8.44 -17.96 -15.90
N ASN A 108 -7.33 -18.41 -16.47
CA ASN A 108 -6.06 -18.27 -15.77
C ASN A 108 -5.16 -17.53 -16.75
N ASP A 109 -5.12 -16.22 -16.58
CA ASP A 109 -4.73 -15.26 -17.59
C ASP A 109 -3.34 -14.68 -17.29
N SER A 110 -2.72 -14.12 -18.33
CA SER A 110 -1.40 -13.51 -18.23
C SER A 110 -1.44 -12.08 -18.74
N TYR A 111 -1.12 -11.14 -17.86
CA TYR A 111 -1.19 -9.69 -18.09
C TYR A 111 0.21 -9.06 -18.06
N GLU A 112 0.75 -8.67 -19.23
CA GLU A 112 2.09 -8.06 -19.32
C GLU A 112 2.10 -6.55 -18.96
N LYS A 113 1.03 -5.85 -19.35
CA LYS A 113 0.78 -4.46 -19.01
C LYS A 113 -0.70 -4.28 -18.72
N ALA A 114 -1.04 -3.96 -17.50
CA ALA A 114 -2.42 -3.91 -17.06
C ALA A 114 -2.74 -2.60 -16.33
N ALA A 115 -3.92 -2.05 -16.61
CA ALA A 115 -4.48 -0.87 -15.96
C ALA A 115 -3.50 0.32 -15.88
N VAL A 116 -3.16 0.93 -17.01
CA VAL A 116 -2.21 2.06 -17.07
C VAL A 116 -2.90 3.32 -17.57
N ALA A 117 -2.77 4.42 -16.83
CA ALA A 117 -3.38 5.70 -17.20
C ALA A 117 -2.40 6.87 -17.19
N ALA A 118 -2.18 7.48 -18.36
CA ALA A 118 -1.47 8.76 -18.48
C ALA A 118 -2.44 9.84 -19.00
N GLY A 119 -3.11 10.53 -18.09
CA GLY A 119 -4.14 11.55 -18.40
C GLY A 119 -5.52 11.01 -18.79
N GLY A 120 -5.68 9.69 -18.96
CA GLY A 120 -6.94 9.02 -19.27
C GLY A 120 -7.51 8.21 -18.11
N VAL A 121 -8.45 7.31 -18.43
CA VAL A 121 -9.09 6.37 -17.50
C VAL A 121 -8.86 4.94 -17.97
N ALA A 122 -8.23 4.12 -17.14
CA ALA A 122 -8.02 2.71 -17.35
C ALA A 122 -8.77 1.90 -16.28
N VAL A 123 -9.53 0.90 -16.69
CA VAL A 123 -10.24 -0.02 -15.79
C VAL A 123 -10.04 -1.45 -16.29
N LEU A 124 -9.41 -2.28 -15.47
CA LEU A 124 -9.37 -3.73 -15.64
C LEU A 124 -10.20 -4.35 -14.53
N LEU A 125 -11.15 -5.20 -14.89
CA LEU A 125 -11.86 -6.08 -13.97
C LEU A 125 -11.61 -7.51 -14.42
N ASP A 126 -10.86 -8.26 -13.61
CA ASP A 126 -10.91 -9.72 -13.63
C ASP A 126 -11.94 -10.18 -12.60
N ARG A 127 -12.58 -11.32 -12.85
CA ARG A 127 -13.67 -11.82 -12.01
C ARG A 127 -13.35 -13.14 -11.33
N GLN A 128 -12.48 -13.94 -11.93
CA GLN A 128 -12.27 -15.31 -11.52
C GLN A 128 -11.05 -15.84 -12.24
N GLY A 129 -10.03 -16.21 -11.49
CA GLY A 129 -8.93 -16.91 -12.10
C GLY A 129 -7.87 -17.35 -11.16
N LYS A 130 -6.72 -17.69 -11.74
CA LYS A 130 -5.45 -17.67 -11.03
C LYS A 130 -4.48 -17.09 -12.04
N ASP A 131 -4.20 -15.83 -11.85
CA ASP A 131 -3.73 -14.93 -12.87
C ASP A 131 -2.31 -14.45 -12.57
N HIS A 132 -1.64 -14.08 -13.64
CA HIS A 132 -0.26 -13.64 -13.62
C HIS A 132 -0.16 -12.23 -14.19
N TYR A 133 -0.01 -11.27 -13.30
CA TYR A 133 0.16 -9.86 -13.58
C TYR A 133 1.63 -9.46 -13.55
N GLU A 134 2.36 -9.71 -14.64
CA GLU A 134 3.82 -9.48 -14.70
C GLU A 134 4.20 -8.42 -15.72
N GLY A 135 4.62 -7.24 -15.25
CA GLY A 135 5.14 -6.18 -16.11
C GLY A 135 6.44 -5.59 -15.62
N LYS A 136 6.97 -4.61 -16.36
CA LYS A 136 8.17 -3.88 -15.93
C LYS A 136 7.79 -2.68 -15.08
N ARG A 137 7.99 -1.47 -15.60
CA ARG A 137 7.67 -0.23 -14.90
C ARG A 137 6.33 0.29 -15.34
N PHE A 138 5.64 0.97 -14.43
CA PHE A 138 4.41 1.72 -14.74
C PHE A 138 3.28 0.81 -15.27
N THR A 139 2.89 -0.16 -14.45
CA THR A 139 1.87 -1.18 -14.72
C THR A 139 1.07 -1.55 -13.46
N GLN A 140 0.05 -2.39 -13.60
CA GLN A 140 -0.82 -2.94 -12.55
C GLN A 140 -1.54 -1.87 -11.73
N ALA A 141 -2.36 -1.06 -12.39
CA ALA A 141 -2.97 0.14 -11.80
C ALA A 141 -1.93 1.23 -11.50
N ALA A 142 -1.27 1.72 -12.55
CA ALA A 142 -0.34 2.86 -12.45
C ALA A 142 -0.91 4.12 -13.13
N ALA A 143 -0.85 5.26 -12.44
CA ALA A 143 -1.43 6.50 -12.94
C ALA A 143 -0.49 7.72 -12.89
N CYS A 144 -0.45 8.46 -14.00
CA CYS A 144 0.18 9.77 -14.11
C CYS A 144 -0.87 10.77 -14.60
N SER A 145 -1.36 11.62 -13.68
CA SER A 145 -2.47 12.56 -13.98
C SER A 145 -3.74 11.90 -14.56
N GLY A 146 -3.89 10.58 -14.40
CA GLY A 146 -5.03 9.79 -14.87
C GLY A 146 -5.73 9.04 -13.74
N PHE A 147 -6.65 8.15 -14.10
CA PHE A 147 -7.32 7.22 -13.21
C PHE A 147 -7.02 5.79 -13.69
N ALA A 148 -6.44 4.96 -12.84
CA ALA A 148 -6.22 3.54 -13.12
C ALA A 148 -6.86 2.69 -12.03
N LEU A 149 -7.63 1.69 -12.44
CA LEU A 149 -8.17 0.64 -11.58
C LEU A 149 -7.82 -0.72 -12.17
N LEU A 150 -7.25 -1.58 -11.32
CA LEU A 150 -7.26 -3.03 -11.49
C LEU A 150 -8.10 -3.58 -10.34
N ALA A 151 -9.12 -4.35 -10.66
CA ALA A 151 -9.91 -5.10 -9.70
C ALA A 151 -9.85 -6.58 -10.08
N ASP A 152 -9.18 -7.39 -9.27
CA ASP A 152 -9.33 -8.84 -9.28
C ASP A 152 -10.32 -9.22 -8.18
N LEU A 153 -11.15 -10.22 -8.41
CA LEU A 153 -12.24 -10.58 -7.51
C LEU A 153 -12.10 -11.98 -6.91
N GLN A 154 -11.23 -12.82 -7.45
CA GLN A 154 -11.04 -14.19 -7.00
C GLN A 154 -9.82 -14.78 -7.69
N GLY A 155 -8.89 -15.29 -6.90
CA GLY A 155 -7.84 -16.15 -7.40
C GLY A 155 -6.82 -16.45 -6.35
N ASP A 156 -5.67 -16.97 -6.76
CA ASP A 156 -4.46 -17.00 -5.93
C ASP A 156 -3.39 -16.38 -6.84
N ASP A 157 -3.27 -15.07 -6.85
CA ASP A 157 -2.73 -14.31 -7.96
C ASP A 157 -1.28 -13.88 -7.73
N VAL A 158 -0.60 -13.58 -8.84
CA VAL A 158 0.80 -13.15 -8.80
C VAL A 158 0.95 -11.80 -9.46
N TYR A 159 1.39 -10.83 -8.68
CA TYR A 159 1.59 -9.45 -9.08
C TYR A 159 3.07 -9.07 -9.07
N ARG A 160 3.66 -8.87 -10.25
CA ARG A 160 5.09 -8.59 -10.41
C ARG A 160 5.38 -7.36 -11.22
N ALA A 161 6.25 -6.51 -10.68
CA ALA A 161 6.72 -5.30 -11.36
C ALA A 161 8.17 -4.95 -11.02
N GLU A 162 8.74 -4.03 -11.79
CA GLU A 162 9.98 -3.34 -11.39
C GLU A 162 9.61 -2.16 -10.47
N ASP A 163 9.22 -1.03 -11.05
CA ASP A 163 8.97 0.22 -10.33
C ASP A 163 7.65 0.89 -10.74
N PHE A 164 7.12 1.76 -9.87
CA PHE A 164 5.97 2.62 -10.18
C PHE A 164 4.71 1.81 -10.54
N ALA A 165 4.38 0.80 -9.74
CA ALA A 165 3.37 -0.19 -10.07
C ALA A 165 2.50 -0.55 -8.86
N LEU A 166 1.57 -1.49 -9.03
CA LEU A 166 0.76 -2.07 -7.93
C LEU A 166 0.05 -0.98 -7.11
N GLY A 167 -0.76 -0.16 -7.78
CA GLY A 167 -1.44 0.97 -7.13
C GLY A 167 -0.57 2.21 -6.98
N TYR A 168 0.32 2.51 -7.95
CA TYR A 168 1.18 3.70 -7.92
C TYR A 168 0.55 4.94 -8.56
N ALA A 169 0.67 6.11 -7.90
CA ALA A 169 0.22 7.39 -8.46
C ALA A 169 1.28 8.52 -8.44
N LEU A 170 1.37 9.27 -9.56
CA LEU A 170 2.08 10.55 -9.63
C LEU A 170 1.11 11.70 -9.93
N CYS A 171 0.34 12.13 -8.95
CA CYS A 171 -0.71 13.15 -9.08
C CYS A 171 -1.96 12.75 -9.90
N GLY A 172 -2.19 11.44 -10.06
CA GLY A 172 -3.46 10.84 -10.51
C GLY A 172 -4.17 10.09 -9.36
N LEU A 173 -5.00 9.12 -9.74
CA LEU A 173 -5.65 8.15 -8.85
C LEU A 173 -5.31 6.75 -9.38
N ALA A 174 -4.77 5.89 -8.53
CA ALA A 174 -4.41 4.53 -8.86
C ALA A 174 -4.90 3.60 -7.75
N LEU A 175 -5.62 2.55 -8.11
CA LEU A 175 -6.11 1.53 -7.18
C LEU A 175 -5.88 0.14 -7.78
N LEU A 176 -5.10 -0.68 -7.09
CA LEU A 176 -5.12 -2.13 -7.23
C LEU A 176 -6.02 -2.66 -6.11
N TYR A 177 -7.06 -3.41 -6.48
CA TYR A 177 -7.96 -4.08 -5.55
C TYR A 177 -7.92 -5.57 -5.88
N ASP A 178 -7.42 -6.37 -4.96
CA ASP A 178 -7.69 -7.80 -4.92
C ASP A 178 -8.77 -8.04 -3.87
N ALA A 179 -9.70 -8.95 -4.14
CA ALA A 179 -10.84 -9.19 -3.26
C ALA A 179 -10.69 -10.43 -2.38
N ALA A 180 -9.87 -11.40 -2.80
CA ALA A 180 -9.67 -12.65 -2.09
C ALA A 180 -8.64 -13.52 -2.81
N GLY A 181 -7.75 -14.15 -2.05
CA GLY A 181 -6.81 -15.14 -2.58
C GLY A 181 -5.77 -15.53 -1.55
N ASP A 182 -4.76 -16.28 -1.95
CA ASP A 182 -3.44 -16.25 -1.29
C ASP A 182 -2.45 -15.69 -2.34
N ASP A 183 -2.05 -14.43 -2.20
CA ASP A 183 -1.49 -13.61 -3.27
C ASP A 183 0.00 -13.24 -3.08
N ASP A 184 0.75 -13.13 -4.19
CA ASP A 184 2.18 -12.73 -4.21
C ASP A 184 2.34 -11.36 -4.87
N TYR A 185 2.58 -10.33 -4.05
CA TYR A 185 2.90 -8.98 -4.49
C TYR A 185 4.40 -8.72 -4.45
N SER A 186 5.04 -8.57 -5.61
CA SER A 186 6.48 -8.30 -5.69
C SER A 186 6.84 -7.13 -6.61
N ALA A 187 7.62 -6.20 -6.09
CA ALA A 187 8.21 -5.11 -6.84
C ALA A 187 9.63 -4.76 -6.34
N TRP A 188 10.34 -3.91 -7.07
CA TRP A 188 11.61 -3.35 -6.60
C TRP A 188 11.39 -2.12 -5.73
N ALA A 189 10.63 -1.13 -6.22
CA ALA A 189 10.37 0.11 -5.49
C ALA A 189 9.16 0.90 -6.02
N TYR A 190 8.70 1.89 -5.24
CA TYR A 190 7.58 2.76 -5.60
C TYR A 190 6.32 1.98 -6.01
N ALA A 191 5.95 0.99 -5.21
CA ALA A 191 4.84 0.10 -5.48
C ALA A 191 4.01 -0.23 -4.24
N GLN A 192 2.98 -1.06 -4.39
CA GLN A 192 2.12 -1.56 -3.31
C GLN A 192 1.46 -0.39 -2.57
N GLY A 193 0.65 0.36 -3.32
CA GLY A 193 -0.01 1.56 -2.81
C GLY A 193 0.98 2.67 -2.50
N ALA A 194 1.73 3.12 -3.50
CA ALA A 194 2.74 4.17 -3.37
C ALA A 194 2.40 5.43 -4.19
N GLY A 195 3.03 6.55 -3.88
CA GLY A 195 2.87 7.73 -4.74
C GLY A 195 3.79 8.90 -4.51
N ASN A 196 3.90 9.73 -5.54
CA ASN A 196 4.58 11.02 -5.46
C ASN A 196 3.70 12.20 -5.87
N GLY A 197 3.87 13.32 -5.18
CA GLY A 197 3.07 14.53 -5.41
C GLY A 197 1.59 14.37 -5.01
N PRO A 198 0.75 15.39 -5.23
CA PRO A 198 -0.64 15.38 -4.79
C PRO A 198 -1.50 14.39 -5.60
N GLY A 199 -1.63 13.14 -5.18
CA GLY A 199 -2.49 12.09 -5.77
C GLY A 199 -2.92 11.06 -4.74
N LEU A 200 -3.57 9.98 -5.20
CA LEU A 200 -3.86 8.79 -4.39
C LEU A 200 -3.32 7.55 -5.11
N GLY A 201 -2.43 6.81 -4.45
CA GLY A 201 -2.06 5.45 -4.85
C GLY A 201 -2.48 4.47 -3.77
N ALA A 202 -3.15 3.38 -4.14
CA ALA A 202 -3.59 2.39 -3.17
C ALA A 202 -3.48 0.96 -3.70
N LEU A 203 -3.05 0.06 -2.83
CA LEU A 203 -3.26 -1.38 -2.93
C LEU A 203 -4.24 -1.75 -1.82
N VAL A 204 -5.26 -2.52 -2.15
CA VAL A 204 -6.24 -3.05 -1.21
C VAL A 204 -6.37 -4.53 -1.48
N ASP A 205 -6.03 -5.34 -0.48
CA ASP A 205 -6.29 -6.77 -0.45
C ASP A 205 -7.56 -7.02 0.36
N GLY A 206 -8.35 -8.02 -0.04
CA GLY A 206 -9.58 -8.40 0.62
C GLY A 206 -9.39 -9.51 1.67
N GLY A 207 -8.27 -10.22 1.62
CA GLY A 207 -7.81 -11.19 2.60
C GLY A 207 -7.26 -12.45 1.95
N GLY A 208 -6.42 -13.14 2.71
CA GLY A 208 -5.60 -14.23 2.24
C GLY A 208 -4.50 -14.51 3.22
N ASN A 209 -3.57 -15.42 2.89
CA ASN A 209 -2.24 -15.41 3.50
C ASN A 209 -1.26 -14.90 2.45
N ASP A 210 -0.98 -13.61 2.53
CA ASP A 210 -0.46 -12.82 1.44
C ASP A 210 1.01 -12.47 1.65
N ARG A 211 1.69 -12.21 0.53
CA ARG A 211 3.11 -11.92 0.51
C ARG A 211 3.41 -10.60 -0.19
N TYR A 212 3.93 -9.64 0.57
CA TYR A 212 4.28 -8.31 0.10
C TYR A 212 5.79 -8.07 0.12
N VAL A 213 6.42 -8.03 -1.05
CA VAL A 213 7.88 -7.83 -1.20
C VAL A 213 8.20 -6.59 -2.06
N ALA A 214 8.92 -5.63 -1.48
CA ALA A 214 9.35 -4.40 -2.16
C ALA A 214 10.80 -4.00 -1.83
N ASP A 215 11.76 -4.85 -2.20
CA ASP A 215 13.20 -4.63 -1.96
C ASP A 215 14.12 -5.35 -2.99
N GLY A 216 15.42 -5.46 -2.70
CA GLY A 216 16.33 -6.35 -3.44
C GLY A 216 17.02 -5.78 -4.70
N HIS A 217 16.68 -4.56 -5.13
CA HIS A 217 17.26 -3.98 -6.36
C HIS A 217 17.99 -2.65 -6.16
N TRP A 218 17.28 -1.58 -5.78
CA TRP A 218 17.90 -0.26 -5.68
C TRP A 218 18.75 -0.16 -4.42
N PRO A 219 20.00 0.32 -4.50
CA PRO A 219 20.86 0.42 -3.33
C PRO A 219 20.28 1.37 -2.30
N ASP A 220 20.57 1.12 -1.03
CA ASP A 220 20.32 2.05 0.06
C ASP A 220 20.80 3.46 -0.30
N VAL A 221 19.89 4.44 -0.19
CA VAL A 221 20.15 5.86 -0.43
C VAL A 221 21.19 6.43 0.53
N TYR A 222 21.30 5.90 1.75
CA TYR A 222 22.28 6.34 2.75
C TYR A 222 23.63 5.62 2.61
N GLY A 223 23.63 4.38 2.11
CA GLY A 223 24.81 3.53 1.97
C GLY A 223 25.39 3.02 3.29
N ASP A 224 24.70 3.23 4.40
CA ASP A 224 25.14 2.89 5.76
C ASP A 224 24.08 2.13 6.57
N SER A 225 22.95 1.76 5.97
CA SER A 225 21.86 1.04 6.67
C SER A 225 22.19 -0.41 7.00
N GLY A 226 23.33 -0.92 6.50
CA GLY A 226 23.80 -2.29 6.71
C GLY A 226 24.01 -3.04 5.39
N PRO A 227 24.55 -4.27 5.44
CA PRO A 227 24.63 -5.12 4.27
C PRO A 227 23.22 -5.45 3.76
N GLU A 228 23.10 -5.65 2.44
CA GLU A 228 21.83 -6.06 1.79
C GLU A 228 20.65 -5.15 2.14
N SER A 229 20.91 -3.85 2.29
CA SER A 229 19.89 -2.82 2.46
C SER A 229 19.57 -2.16 1.12
N PHE A 230 18.28 -2.03 0.84
CA PHE A 230 17.76 -1.55 -0.43
C PHE A 230 16.81 -0.37 -0.24
N HIS A 231 16.60 0.41 -1.28
CA HIS A 231 15.55 1.43 -1.34
C HIS A 231 14.23 0.79 -1.82
N GLY A 232 13.15 1.03 -1.07
CA GLY A 232 11.82 0.46 -1.34
C GLY A 232 10.79 1.53 -1.73
N ALA A 233 10.54 2.54 -0.90
CA ALA A 233 9.51 3.55 -1.19
C ALA A 233 8.12 2.94 -1.49
N SER A 234 7.71 1.90 -0.76
CA SER A 234 6.55 1.06 -1.10
C SER A 234 5.67 0.75 0.11
N GLN A 235 4.60 -0.02 -0.07
CA GLN A 235 3.69 -0.47 1.01
C GLN A 235 3.08 0.73 1.74
N GLY A 236 2.26 1.50 1.04
CA GLY A 236 1.62 2.67 1.64
C GLY A 236 2.51 3.90 1.77
N TYR A 237 3.60 3.99 1.00
CA TYR A 237 4.53 5.13 1.05
C TYR A 237 4.13 6.29 0.14
N SER A 238 4.12 7.51 0.69
CA SER A 238 3.89 8.72 -0.10
C SER A 238 4.98 9.76 0.10
N SER A 239 5.32 10.47 -0.98
CA SER A 239 6.30 11.56 -0.91
C SER A 239 5.99 12.76 -1.78
N GLY A 240 6.14 13.97 -1.24
CA GLY A 240 6.15 15.19 -2.03
C GLY A 240 7.46 15.38 -2.80
N ILE A 241 7.41 16.14 -3.90
CA ILE A 241 8.60 16.46 -4.70
C ILE A 241 9.23 17.73 -4.14
N ARG A 242 10.11 17.58 -3.16
CA ARG A 242 10.76 18.69 -2.47
C ARG A 242 11.64 19.54 -3.40
N PRO A 243 11.63 20.89 -3.29
CA PRO A 243 10.77 21.74 -2.47
C PRO A 243 9.53 22.27 -3.22
N ARG A 244 9.09 21.59 -4.29
CA ARG A 244 8.19 22.15 -5.30
C ARG A 244 6.73 21.74 -5.16
N LEU A 245 6.46 20.46 -4.89
CA LEU A 245 5.09 19.93 -4.80
C LEU A 245 4.91 19.19 -3.47
N PRO A 246 3.78 19.38 -2.76
CA PRO A 246 3.45 18.57 -1.59
C PRO A 246 3.18 17.12 -1.98
N GLY A 247 3.24 16.23 -1.00
CA GLY A 247 2.87 14.82 -1.18
C GLY A 247 1.38 14.60 -1.37
N GLY A 248 1.04 13.33 -1.58
CA GLY A 248 -0.31 12.85 -1.75
C GLY A 248 -0.71 11.96 -0.58
N ILE A 249 -1.63 11.04 -0.89
CA ILE A 249 -2.03 9.96 0.00
C ILE A 249 -1.57 8.67 -0.66
N ALA A 250 -1.00 7.76 0.12
CA ALA A 250 -0.68 6.42 -0.32
C ALA A 250 -1.12 5.41 0.75
N ALA A 251 -1.69 4.28 0.34
CA ALA A 251 -2.24 3.29 1.26
C ALA A 251 -1.99 1.86 0.76
N CYS A 252 -1.50 0.99 1.63
CA CYS A 252 -1.55 -0.46 1.46
C CYS A 252 -2.48 -0.97 2.55
N LEU A 253 -3.59 -1.60 2.16
CA LEU A 253 -4.63 -2.03 3.08
C LEU A 253 -4.81 -3.53 2.89
N ASP A 254 -4.39 -4.32 3.87
CA ASP A 254 -4.87 -5.68 4.01
C ASP A 254 -6.14 -5.65 4.85
N LEU A 255 -7.21 -6.24 4.32
CA LEU A 255 -8.50 -6.31 5.00
C LEU A 255 -8.79 -7.71 5.54
N GLY A 256 -7.87 -8.67 5.33
CA GLY A 256 -7.90 -10.02 5.84
C GLY A 256 -7.42 -10.15 7.28
N GLU A 257 -7.66 -11.34 7.84
CA GLU A 257 -7.17 -11.73 9.18
C GLU A 257 -6.19 -12.93 9.04
N GLY A 258 -5.44 -12.99 7.93
CA GLY A 258 -4.59 -14.13 7.58
C GLY A 258 -3.15 -14.00 8.06
N GLU A 259 -2.33 -15.02 7.86
CA GLU A 259 -0.92 -14.98 8.27
C GLU A 259 -0.05 -14.40 7.14
N ASP A 260 0.27 -13.12 7.25
CA ASP A 260 0.87 -12.34 6.17
C ASP A 260 2.38 -12.13 6.33
N PHE A 261 3.04 -11.90 5.19
CA PHE A 261 4.46 -11.57 5.15
C PHE A 261 4.72 -10.24 4.46
N TYR A 262 5.29 -9.30 5.21
CA TYR A 262 5.71 -8.00 4.72
C TYR A 262 7.22 -7.87 4.69
N GLN A 263 7.82 -7.58 3.54
CA GLN A 263 9.23 -7.20 3.42
C GLN A 263 9.40 -6.00 2.50
N SER A 264 10.05 -4.96 2.99
CA SER A 264 10.33 -3.79 2.16
C SER A 264 11.65 -3.10 2.49
N GLY A 265 12.19 -2.43 1.47
CA GLY A 265 13.36 -1.60 1.60
C GLY A 265 13.09 -0.30 2.38
N ASN A 266 14.06 0.60 2.37
CA ASN A 266 13.95 1.90 3.02
C ASN A 266 12.74 2.70 2.52
N PHE A 267 12.20 3.54 3.40
CA PHE A 267 11.07 4.43 3.14
C PHE A 267 9.76 3.69 2.83
N SER A 268 9.36 2.73 3.64
CA SER A 268 8.21 1.87 3.32
C SER A 268 7.26 1.66 4.50
N GLN A 269 6.20 0.88 4.30
CA GLN A 269 5.29 0.40 5.35
C GLN A 269 4.60 1.56 6.08
N GLY A 270 3.75 2.29 5.36
CA GLY A 270 2.97 3.39 5.92
C GLY A 270 3.78 4.68 6.13
N GLY A 271 4.78 4.93 5.28
CA GLY A 271 5.69 6.06 5.41
C GLY A 271 5.23 7.35 4.74
N GLY A 272 5.42 8.49 5.41
CA GLY A 272 5.17 9.83 4.85
C GLY A 272 6.45 10.65 4.73
N TYR A 273 6.69 11.24 3.55
CA TYR A 273 7.81 12.17 3.31
C TYR A 273 7.34 13.48 2.64
N TYR A 274 7.67 14.63 3.20
CA TYR A 274 7.40 15.96 2.61
C TYR A 274 5.92 16.23 2.27
N PHE A 275 5.16 16.69 3.27
CA PHE A 275 3.72 17.02 3.16
C PHE A 275 2.85 15.90 2.57
N ALA A 276 3.18 14.65 2.87
CA ALA A 276 2.48 13.46 2.39
C ALA A 276 1.76 12.74 3.53
N LEU A 277 0.86 11.84 3.18
CA LEU A 277 0.24 10.87 4.09
C LEU A 277 0.51 9.46 3.55
N GLY A 278 1.15 8.61 4.36
CA GLY A 278 1.30 7.18 4.12
C GLY A 278 0.55 6.35 5.15
N LEU A 279 -0.01 5.22 4.71
CA LEU A 279 -0.75 4.28 5.56
C LEU A 279 -0.45 2.83 5.14
N LEU A 280 -0.06 2.00 6.11
CA LEU A 280 -0.18 0.54 6.02
C LEU A 280 -1.17 0.11 7.10
N TYR A 281 -2.23 -0.59 6.69
CA TYR A 281 -3.23 -1.17 7.57
C TYR A 281 -3.28 -2.67 7.32
N ASP A 282 -3.34 -3.43 8.41
CA ASP A 282 -3.58 -4.86 8.44
C ASP A 282 -4.79 -5.13 9.36
N ALA A 283 -5.70 -6.02 8.97
CA ALA A 283 -6.88 -6.34 9.79
C ALA A 283 -6.65 -7.47 10.81
N GLY A 284 -5.46 -8.05 10.80
CA GLY A 284 -4.89 -8.92 11.82
C GLY A 284 -4.28 -10.18 11.24
N GLY A 285 -3.65 -10.98 12.08
CA GLY A 285 -2.85 -12.11 11.60
C GLY A 285 -1.72 -12.42 12.55
N ASP A 286 -1.09 -13.59 12.44
CA ASP A 286 0.20 -13.81 13.10
C ASP A 286 1.31 -13.50 12.07
N ASP A 287 1.67 -12.22 11.92
CA ASP A 287 2.41 -11.72 10.76
C ASP A 287 3.92 -11.54 10.96
N GLU A 288 4.66 -11.63 9.85
CA GLU A 288 6.09 -11.32 9.79
C GLU A 288 6.35 -10.00 9.06
N ASN A 289 6.79 -9.00 9.81
CA ASN A 289 6.96 -7.61 9.37
C ASN A 289 8.44 -7.21 9.30
N HIS A 290 9.03 -7.27 8.11
CA HIS A 290 10.43 -6.93 7.85
C HIS A 290 10.60 -5.57 7.17
N GLY A 291 11.36 -4.69 7.83
CA GLY A 291 11.72 -3.37 7.31
C GLY A 291 13.20 -3.04 7.41
N TYR A 292 13.64 -2.03 6.66
CA TYR A 292 14.98 -1.43 6.82
C TYR A 292 14.87 -0.06 7.51
N ARG A 293 15.58 0.95 7.03
CA ARG A 293 15.59 2.31 7.59
C ARG A 293 14.39 3.12 7.09
N TYR A 294 13.74 3.86 7.96
CA TYR A 294 12.46 4.53 7.66
C TYR A 294 11.41 3.51 7.22
N SER A 295 10.98 2.67 8.16
CA SER A 295 9.94 1.66 7.96
C SER A 295 8.88 1.74 9.07
N GLN A 296 7.69 1.20 8.78
CA GLN A 296 6.64 0.95 9.77
C GLN A 296 6.14 2.23 10.45
N GLY A 297 5.40 3.06 9.72
CA GLY A 297 4.66 4.21 10.27
C GLY A 297 5.49 5.46 10.55
N PHE A 298 6.50 5.77 9.73
CA PHE A 298 7.33 6.96 9.94
C PHE A 298 6.78 8.22 9.26
N GLY A 299 6.96 9.39 9.89
CA GLY A 299 6.66 10.68 9.25
C GLY A 299 7.83 11.64 9.30
N VAL A 300 8.18 12.20 8.13
CA VAL A 300 9.28 13.18 8.00
C VAL A 300 8.96 14.38 7.13
N HIS A 301 9.53 15.53 7.47
CA HIS A 301 9.35 16.78 6.73
C HIS A 301 7.88 17.19 6.59
N GLN A 302 7.20 17.44 7.73
CA GLN A 302 5.77 17.81 7.77
C GLN A 302 4.82 16.79 7.12
N ALA A 303 5.27 15.54 6.95
CA ALA A 303 4.44 14.43 6.50
C ALA A 303 3.97 13.57 7.67
N VAL A 304 2.97 12.76 7.40
CA VAL A 304 2.36 11.82 8.36
C VAL A 304 2.53 10.41 7.82
N GLY A 305 3.04 9.50 8.64
CA GLY A 305 3.03 8.06 8.37
C GLY A 305 2.29 7.30 9.45
N LEU A 306 1.55 6.28 9.05
CA LEU A 306 0.76 5.42 9.92
C LEU A 306 1.00 3.95 9.57
N ARG A 307 1.33 3.14 10.57
CA ARG A 307 1.18 1.68 10.55
C ARG A 307 0.10 1.34 11.58
N TRP A 308 -0.91 0.61 11.17
CA TRP A 308 -1.95 0.10 12.04
C TRP A 308 -2.08 -1.40 11.81
N ASP A 309 -1.89 -2.18 12.86
CA ASP A 309 -2.25 -3.58 12.96
C ASP A 309 -3.48 -3.75 13.86
N ALA A 310 -4.50 -4.45 13.38
CA ALA A 310 -5.71 -4.71 14.16
C ALA A 310 -5.59 -5.96 15.07
N GLY A 311 -4.47 -6.67 15.00
CA GLY A 311 -3.95 -7.55 16.06
C GLY A 311 -3.63 -8.98 15.62
N GLY A 312 -3.14 -9.77 16.56
CA GLY A 312 -2.59 -11.11 16.35
C GLY A 312 -1.18 -11.16 16.93
N ASN A 313 -0.44 -12.27 16.83
CA ASN A 313 0.87 -12.38 17.47
C ASN A 313 1.99 -12.07 16.47
N ASP A 314 2.32 -10.80 16.35
CA ASP A 314 3.14 -10.29 15.27
C ASP A 314 4.61 -10.20 15.60
N ARG A 315 5.41 -10.24 14.54
CA ARG A 315 6.84 -10.01 14.62
C ARG A 315 7.29 -8.88 13.73
N TYR A 316 7.78 -7.82 14.34
CA TYR A 316 8.36 -6.66 13.67
C TYR A 316 9.89 -6.67 13.77
N VAL A 317 10.57 -6.82 12.64
CA VAL A 317 12.03 -6.81 12.56
C VAL A 317 12.53 -5.70 11.65
N THR A 318 13.33 -4.80 12.20
CA THR A 318 13.99 -3.74 11.41
C THR A 318 15.50 -3.83 11.48
N ARG A 319 16.15 -3.84 10.31
CA ARG A 319 17.61 -4.07 10.21
C ARG A 319 18.45 -2.85 10.57
N SER A 320 17.84 -1.67 10.66
CA SER A 320 18.52 -0.40 10.84
C SER A 320 17.80 0.48 11.88
N VAL A 321 18.12 1.76 11.88
CA VAL A 321 17.49 2.79 12.73
C VAL A 321 16.22 3.34 12.07
N ALA A 322 15.49 4.21 12.79
CA ALA A 322 14.39 5.00 12.24
C ALA A 322 13.20 4.13 11.80
N SER A 323 12.50 3.49 12.74
CA SER A 323 11.34 2.63 12.45
C SER A 323 10.23 2.69 13.51
N LEU A 324 9.14 1.94 13.31
CA LEU A 324 8.10 1.68 14.31
C LEU A 324 7.51 2.96 14.91
N GLY A 325 6.80 3.73 14.09
CA GLY A 325 6.09 4.94 14.52
C GLY A 325 6.99 6.14 14.77
N MET A 326 8.26 6.10 14.35
CA MET A 326 9.20 7.21 14.58
C MET A 326 8.84 8.49 13.81
N ALA A 327 9.29 9.65 14.28
CA ALA A 327 9.12 10.92 13.58
C ALA A 327 10.37 11.82 13.55
N TRP A 328 10.56 12.55 12.44
CA TRP A 328 11.69 13.49 12.26
C TRP A 328 11.29 14.76 11.49
N ASP A 329 11.90 15.90 11.80
CA ASP A 329 11.74 17.17 11.07
C ASP A 329 10.28 17.59 10.89
N GLU A 330 9.63 17.94 12.02
CA GLU A 330 8.22 18.36 12.09
C GLU A 330 7.21 17.35 11.49
N GLY A 331 7.63 16.10 11.26
CA GLY A 331 6.76 15.03 10.81
C GLY A 331 5.95 14.39 11.94
N VAL A 332 5.03 13.50 11.56
CA VAL A 332 4.22 12.71 12.48
C VAL A 332 4.35 11.23 12.16
N GLY A 333 4.90 10.45 13.10
CA GLY A 333 4.93 8.99 13.03
C GLY A 333 3.87 8.41 13.94
N TRP A 334 3.15 7.40 13.46
CA TRP A 334 2.12 6.72 14.21
C TRP A 334 2.21 5.22 13.97
N PHE A 335 2.31 4.46 15.05
CA PHE A 335 2.24 3.02 15.06
C PHE A 335 1.17 2.59 16.06
N LEU A 336 0.25 1.74 15.63
CA LEU A 336 -0.82 1.18 16.44
C LEU A 336 -0.85 -0.32 16.21
N ASP A 337 -0.76 -1.07 17.29
CA ASP A 337 -1.11 -2.48 17.37
C ASP A 337 -2.29 -2.59 18.33
N ASP A 338 -3.40 -3.21 17.91
CA ASP A 338 -4.61 -3.27 18.73
C ASP A 338 -4.58 -4.39 19.78
N ALA A 339 -3.84 -5.48 19.56
CA ALA A 339 -3.64 -6.59 20.51
C ALA A 339 -2.75 -7.70 19.94
N GLY A 340 -1.98 -8.37 20.80
CA GLY A 340 -1.19 -9.52 20.40
C GLY A 340 -0.42 -10.14 21.55
N ASP A 341 0.61 -10.92 21.24
CA ASP A 341 1.76 -11.19 22.11
C ASP A 341 2.99 -10.90 21.22
N ASP A 342 3.36 -9.63 21.12
CA ASP A 342 4.12 -9.10 19.98
C ASP A 342 5.62 -8.98 20.24
N GLN A 343 6.37 -9.04 19.16
CA GLN A 343 7.83 -8.93 19.18
C GLN A 343 8.32 -7.80 18.30
N TYR A 344 8.92 -6.80 18.92
CA TYR A 344 9.50 -5.65 18.25
C TYR A 344 11.03 -5.65 18.37
N ASP A 345 11.74 -5.88 17.26
CA ASP A 345 13.19 -5.83 17.16
C ASP A 345 13.63 -4.68 16.25
N SER A 346 14.24 -3.63 16.82
CA SER A 346 14.62 -2.42 16.08
C SER A 346 16.01 -1.87 16.41
N GLY A 347 16.48 -0.95 15.56
CA GLY A 347 17.61 -0.09 15.85
C GLY A 347 17.27 1.09 16.77
N GLY A 348 18.04 2.18 16.63
CA GLY A 348 17.81 3.46 17.32
C GLY A 348 16.71 4.29 16.66
N LEU A 349 16.23 5.34 17.36
CA LEU A 349 15.12 6.20 16.92
C LEU A 349 13.91 5.37 16.45
N ALA A 350 13.37 4.55 17.36
CA ALA A 350 12.29 3.64 17.05
C ALA A 350 11.29 3.52 18.21
N LEU A 351 10.17 2.83 17.95
CA LEU A 351 9.13 2.55 18.94
C LEU A 351 8.54 3.85 19.49
N GLY A 352 8.00 4.69 18.60
CA GLY A 352 7.38 5.96 18.97
C GLY A 352 8.38 7.06 19.36
N ALA A 353 9.62 6.99 18.87
CA ALA A 353 10.63 8.00 19.12
C ALA A 353 10.60 9.17 18.13
N ALA A 354 10.88 10.38 18.61
CA ALA A 354 10.86 11.58 17.77
C ALA A 354 12.11 12.44 17.93
N ALA A 355 12.51 13.15 16.87
CA ALA A 355 13.54 14.17 16.91
C ALA A 355 13.19 15.37 16.01
N GLN A 356 13.93 16.47 16.14
CA GLN A 356 13.78 17.66 15.28
C GLN A 356 12.33 18.18 15.23
N THR A 357 11.72 18.40 16.40
CA THR A 357 10.37 18.98 16.54
C THR A 357 9.23 18.11 15.99
N ALA A 358 9.52 16.84 15.69
CA ALA A 358 8.51 15.90 15.24
C ALA A 358 7.67 15.32 16.39
N VAL A 359 6.60 14.61 16.04
CA VAL A 359 5.70 13.92 16.98
C VAL A 359 5.60 12.46 16.61
N ALA A 360 5.93 11.56 17.53
CA ALA A 360 5.86 10.12 17.35
C ALA A 360 4.97 9.49 18.41
N VAL A 361 4.08 8.60 17.97
CA VAL A 361 3.16 7.86 18.83
C VAL A 361 3.25 6.39 18.48
N PHE A 362 3.55 5.57 19.48
CA PHE A 362 3.48 4.12 19.43
C PHE A 362 2.47 3.66 20.48
N VAL A 363 1.52 2.84 20.06
CA VAL A 363 0.51 2.25 20.95
C VAL A 363 0.45 0.76 20.68
N ASP A 364 0.58 -0.01 21.75
CA ASP A 364 0.25 -1.42 21.81
C ASP A 364 -1.00 -1.59 22.69
N GLY A 365 -2.02 -2.25 22.15
CA GLY A 365 -3.33 -2.38 22.76
C GLY A 365 -3.47 -3.55 23.73
N GLY A 366 -2.55 -4.52 23.73
CA GLY A 366 -2.82 -5.84 24.26
C GLY A 366 -1.63 -6.78 24.17
N GLY A 367 -1.27 -7.46 25.25
CA GLY A 367 -0.35 -8.60 25.12
C GLY A 367 0.61 -8.77 26.26
N ALA A 368 1.50 -9.75 26.09
CA ALA A 368 2.73 -9.94 26.83
C ALA A 368 3.93 -9.75 25.88
N ASP A 369 4.40 -8.52 25.78
CA ASP A 369 5.12 -8.05 24.60
C ASP A 369 6.62 -7.89 24.83
N ARG A 370 7.39 -7.91 23.74
CA ARG A 370 8.84 -7.72 23.77
C ARG A 370 9.27 -6.53 22.93
N TYR A 371 9.77 -5.50 23.62
CA TYR A 371 10.29 -4.28 23.04
C TYR A 371 11.82 -4.23 23.08
N GLN A 372 12.44 -4.57 21.97
CA GLN A 372 13.90 -4.58 21.82
C GLN A 372 14.37 -3.49 20.85
N SER A 373 15.18 -2.56 21.37
CA SER A 373 15.91 -1.59 20.54
C SER A 373 17.43 -1.65 20.77
N ALA A 374 18.23 -1.53 19.70
CA ALA A 374 19.69 -1.55 19.74
C ALA A 374 20.36 -0.16 19.97
N GLY A 375 19.58 0.92 20.14
CA GLY A 375 20.07 2.30 20.18
C GLY A 375 19.77 3.11 21.46
N ASP A 376 20.21 4.38 21.43
CA ASP A 376 20.34 5.37 22.53
C ASP A 376 19.04 5.72 23.31
N ALA A 377 19.10 6.80 24.13
CA ALA A 377 18.00 7.32 24.94
C ALA A 377 16.69 7.63 24.16
N GLU A 378 16.78 7.74 22.84
CA GLU A 378 15.75 8.15 21.88
C GLU A 378 14.96 6.96 21.32
N CYS A 379 14.67 5.93 22.12
CA CYS A 379 13.82 4.80 21.73
C CYS A 379 12.67 4.61 22.73
N GLN A 380 11.64 3.89 22.29
CA GLN A 380 10.50 3.48 23.11
C GLN A 380 9.67 4.69 23.59
N GLY A 381 9.45 5.72 22.79
CA GLY A 381 8.83 6.97 23.27
C GLY A 381 9.84 7.96 23.86
N GLY A 382 11.11 7.81 23.47
CA GLY A 382 12.15 8.79 23.74
C GLY A 382 12.04 9.99 22.81
N SER A 383 12.52 11.15 23.26
CA SER A 383 12.70 12.32 22.39
C SER A 383 14.18 12.65 22.23
N GLY A 384 14.58 12.85 20.99
CA GLY A 384 15.89 13.32 20.60
C GLY A 384 16.01 14.84 20.50
N GLY A 385 17.20 15.26 20.06
CA GLY A 385 17.57 16.67 19.94
C GLY A 385 16.78 17.46 18.89
N SER A 386 16.90 18.78 18.97
CA SER A 386 16.44 19.73 17.95
C SER A 386 17.60 20.65 17.58
N GLU A 387 18.25 20.34 16.47
CA GLU A 387 19.46 21.02 16.02
C GLU A 387 19.14 22.26 15.18
N TYR A 388 18.04 22.23 14.44
CA TYR A 388 17.73 23.27 13.45
C TYR A 388 16.31 23.86 13.52
N HIS A 389 15.45 23.40 14.44
CA HIS A 389 14.11 23.98 14.67
C HIS A 389 13.96 24.71 16.00
N GLY A 390 14.82 24.42 16.97
CA GLY A 390 14.85 25.09 18.27
C GLY A 390 13.64 24.79 19.17
N LYS A 391 12.87 23.73 18.88
CA LYS A 391 11.70 23.29 19.66
C LYS A 391 11.81 21.79 19.98
N PRO A 392 11.32 21.32 21.14
CA PRO A 392 11.36 19.90 21.49
C PRO A 392 10.55 19.05 20.52
N ALA A 393 10.94 17.79 20.38
CA ALA A 393 10.10 16.75 19.75
C ALA A 393 9.25 16.07 20.83
N LEU A 394 8.24 15.29 20.44
CA LEU A 394 7.40 14.51 21.34
C LEU A 394 7.47 13.05 20.93
N GLY A 395 8.03 12.20 21.79
CA GLY A 395 8.00 10.75 21.62
C GLY A 395 7.06 10.13 22.64
N VAL A 396 6.26 9.15 22.23
CA VAL A 396 5.27 8.48 23.07
C VAL A 396 5.30 6.98 22.79
N LEU A 397 5.39 6.18 23.84
CA LEU A 397 5.04 4.75 23.81
C LEU A 397 4.00 4.50 24.89
N ILE A 398 2.90 3.86 24.50
CA ILE A 398 1.84 3.41 25.39
C ILE A 398 1.60 1.91 25.17
N ASP A 399 1.59 1.16 26.25
CA ASP A 399 1.18 -0.24 26.31
C ASP A 399 -0.09 -0.34 27.20
N PHE A 400 -1.16 -0.91 26.64
CA PHE A 400 -2.43 -1.18 27.30
C PHE A 400 -2.67 -2.67 27.61
N GLY A 401 -1.70 -3.54 27.32
CA GLY A 401 -1.77 -4.98 27.47
C GLY A 401 -1.85 -5.41 28.92
N GLY A 402 -0.98 -4.84 29.74
CA GLY A 402 -0.91 -5.18 31.15
C GLY A 402 -0.57 -6.64 31.42
N GLY A 403 -0.03 -7.32 30.40
CA GLY A 403 0.61 -8.62 30.48
C GLY A 403 1.94 -8.50 31.22
N LYS A 404 2.92 -9.30 30.80
CA LYS A 404 4.24 -9.29 31.40
C LYS A 404 5.25 -8.97 30.31
N ASP A 405 5.62 -7.71 30.27
CA ASP A 405 6.30 -7.14 29.12
C ASP A 405 7.80 -7.09 29.37
N SER A 406 8.57 -6.93 28.30
CA SER A 406 10.01 -6.79 28.39
C SER A 406 10.52 -5.63 27.56
N TYR A 407 11.27 -4.74 28.22
CA TYR A 407 11.80 -3.53 27.62
C TYR A 407 13.33 -3.55 27.69
N SER A 408 14.01 -3.34 26.56
CA SER A 408 15.47 -3.22 26.54
C SER A 408 16.00 -1.94 27.20
N ARG A 409 15.16 -0.92 27.38
CA ARG A 409 15.58 0.41 27.86
C ARG A 409 15.42 0.53 29.38
N PRO A 410 16.48 0.91 30.12
CA PRO A 410 16.43 1.01 31.57
C PRO A 410 15.33 1.96 32.07
N GLY A 411 14.66 1.53 33.14
CA GLY A 411 13.61 2.29 33.83
C GLY A 411 12.20 2.06 33.28
N ARG A 412 12.04 1.29 32.19
CA ARG A 412 10.74 0.84 31.69
C ARG A 412 10.44 -0.55 32.21
N GLU A 413 9.23 -0.72 32.73
CA GLU A 413 8.73 -1.93 33.37
C GLU A 413 7.20 -1.85 33.46
N ASP A 414 6.58 -3.01 33.65
CA ASP A 414 5.13 -3.17 33.79
C ASP A 414 4.53 -2.15 34.78
N GLY A 415 3.48 -1.45 34.35
CA GLY A 415 2.76 -0.48 35.16
C GLY A 415 3.43 0.87 35.38
N ALA A 416 4.57 1.16 34.72
CA ALA A 416 5.27 2.43 34.88
C ALA A 416 4.67 3.57 34.04
N LEU A 417 4.73 4.79 34.58
CA LEU A 417 4.48 6.03 33.83
C LEU A 417 5.69 6.95 34.00
N LEU A 418 6.33 7.29 32.90
CA LEU A 418 7.57 8.07 32.90
C LEU A 418 7.47 9.26 31.95
N GLY A 419 7.96 10.39 32.42
CA GLY A 419 8.33 11.51 31.58
C GLY A 419 9.85 11.63 31.52
N THR A 420 10.41 11.77 30.33
CA THR A 420 11.85 11.94 30.12
C THR A 420 12.18 13.36 29.63
N PRO A 421 13.40 13.86 29.87
CA PRO A 421 13.84 15.13 29.30
C PRO A 421 13.61 15.17 27.79
N GLY A 422 13.17 16.32 27.28
CA GLY A 422 12.84 16.46 25.86
C GLY A 422 11.41 16.10 25.47
N CYS A 423 10.48 15.94 26.42
CA CYS A 423 9.07 15.59 26.14
C CYS A 423 8.85 14.14 25.66
N GLY A 424 9.69 13.19 26.08
CA GLY A 424 9.38 11.77 25.90
C GLY A 424 8.43 11.22 26.97
N LEU A 425 7.47 10.40 26.58
CA LEU A 425 6.47 9.78 27.45
C LEU A 425 6.45 8.26 27.27
N PHE A 426 6.35 7.56 28.39
CA PHE A 426 6.15 6.12 28.45
C PHE A 426 5.03 5.80 29.41
N LEU A 427 4.11 4.95 28.98
CA LEU A 427 3.07 4.38 29.82
C LEU A 427 2.98 2.90 29.54
N ASP A 428 3.02 2.10 30.59
CA ASP A 428 2.57 0.72 30.58
C ASP A 428 1.44 0.62 31.61
N CYS A 429 0.30 0.06 31.21
CA CYS A 429 -0.81 -0.13 32.12
C CYS A 429 -1.79 -1.23 31.71
N ARG A 430 -2.56 -1.70 32.70
CA ARG A 430 -3.63 -2.69 32.52
C ARG A 430 -4.94 -2.12 32.00
N GLU A 431 -5.00 -0.82 31.72
CA GLU A 431 -6.24 -0.18 31.26
C GLU A 431 -6.26 -0.15 29.75
N LYS A 432 -7.43 -0.35 29.14
CA LYS A 432 -7.57 -0.34 27.68
C LYS A 432 -7.72 1.06 27.05
N THR A 433 -7.77 2.13 27.84
CA THR A 433 -7.87 3.51 27.31
C THR A 433 -7.21 4.54 28.23
N LEU A 434 -6.73 5.65 27.64
CA LEU A 434 -6.16 6.79 28.37
C LEU A 434 -7.17 7.43 29.33
N GLU A 435 -8.47 7.53 28.98
CA GLU A 435 -9.48 8.11 29.87
C GLU A 435 -9.57 7.33 31.18
N ARG A 436 -9.50 5.99 31.13
CA ARG A 436 -9.54 5.14 32.32
C ARG A 436 -8.30 5.33 33.18
N VAL A 437 -7.13 5.45 32.56
CA VAL A 437 -5.86 5.75 33.24
C VAL A 437 -5.95 7.09 34.00
N LEU A 438 -6.43 8.13 33.33
CA LEU A 438 -6.56 9.47 33.91
C LEU A 438 -7.63 9.52 35.02
N ALA A 439 -8.77 8.84 34.83
CA ALA A 439 -9.84 8.78 35.82
C ALA A 439 -9.36 8.15 37.14
N ARG A 440 -8.63 7.03 37.09
CA ARG A 440 -8.06 6.40 38.30
C ARG A 440 -7.08 7.31 39.03
N ARG A 441 -6.26 8.06 38.32
CA ARG A 441 -5.30 8.99 38.94
C ARG A 441 -5.97 10.20 39.58
N SER A 442 -7.08 10.67 39.03
CA SER A 442 -7.88 11.74 39.65
C SER A 442 -8.56 11.32 40.98
N LEU A 443 -8.66 10.01 41.22
CA LEU A 443 -9.26 9.42 42.42
C LEU A 443 -8.24 9.05 43.52
N SER A 444 -6.93 9.19 43.26
CA SER A 444 -5.89 8.98 44.27
C SER A 444 -5.52 10.32 44.91
N PRO A 445 -5.93 10.62 46.17
CA PRO A 445 -5.46 11.81 46.86
C PRO A 445 -3.96 11.67 47.14
N ARG A 446 -3.22 12.77 46.92
CA ARG A 446 -1.82 12.91 47.34
C ARG A 446 -1.67 12.88 48.85
#